data_AF-A0A6A8LYG3-F1
#
_entry.id   AF-A0A6A8LYG3-F1
#
_cell.length_a   1.000
_cell.length_b   1.000
_cell.length_c   1.000
_cell.angle_alpha   90.00
_cell.angle_beta   90.00
_cell.angle_gamma   90.00
#
_symmetry.space_group_name_H-M   'P 1'
#
loop_
_entity.id
_entity.type
_entity.pdbx_description
1 polymer ?
#
loop_
_entity_poly.entity_id
_entity_poly.type
_entity_poly.pdbx_seq_one_letter_code
_entity_poly.pdbx_strand_id
1 'polypeptide(L)'
;GYRHIDTAAAYGNEVSVGQGIKESGINRHDIFLTTKLWNDSHGYEATKKAIDLSLQRLDTDYLDLYLIHWPNPVAIREHWAELNA
;
A
#
# COMPACT_ATOMS: atom_id res chain seq x y z
N GLY A 1 7.81 -1.03 -21.36
CA GLY A 1 6.88 0.11 -21.33
C GLY A 1 5.68 -0.12 -20.44
N TYR A 2 5.79 -0.89 -19.35
CA TYR A 2 4.72 -1.01 -18.37
C TYR A 2 4.49 0.34 -17.67
N ARG A 3 3.24 0.61 -17.33
CA ARG A 3 2.77 1.82 -16.64
C ARG A 3 1.83 1.49 -15.47
N HIS A 4 1.77 0.23 -15.06
CA HIS A 4 1.02 -0.22 -13.89
C HIS A 4 1.93 -1.13 -13.09
N ILE A 5 2.13 -0.80 -11.82
CA ILE A 5 2.87 -1.58 -10.84
C ILE A 5 1.94 -1.85 -9.66
N ASP A 6 1.80 -3.13 -9.29
CA ASP A 6 1.08 -3.57 -8.11
C ASP A 6 2.08 -4.14 -7.09
N THR A 7 2.01 -3.66 -5.86
CA THR A 7 2.74 -4.17 -4.70
C THR A 7 1.81 -4.29 -3.48
N ALA A 8 2.34 -4.61 -2.31
CA ALA A 8 1.64 -4.60 -1.03
C ALA A 8 2.65 -4.42 0.10
N ALA A 9 2.25 -3.81 1.22
CA ALA A 9 3.09 -3.72 2.41
C ALA A 9 3.61 -5.10 2.87
N ALA A 10 2.78 -6.14 2.72
CA ALA A 10 3.11 -7.53 3.05
C ALA A 10 4.24 -8.14 2.21
N TYR A 11 4.55 -7.58 1.04
CA TYR A 11 5.61 -8.11 0.17
C TYR A 11 7.01 -7.66 0.62
N GLY A 12 7.09 -6.69 1.53
CA GLY A 12 8.36 -6.23 2.12
C GLY A 12 9.31 -5.55 1.15
N ASN A 13 8.84 -5.14 -0.03
CA ASN A 13 9.67 -4.64 -1.12
C ASN A 13 9.28 -3.24 -1.64
N GLU A 14 8.41 -2.52 -0.93
CA GLU A 14 7.97 -1.16 -1.31
C GLU A 14 9.14 -0.19 -1.53
N VAL A 15 10.22 -0.29 -0.74
CA VAL A 15 11.45 0.50 -0.94
C VAL A 15 12.10 0.22 -2.29
N SER A 16 12.22 -1.05 -2.67
CA SER A 16 12.79 -1.44 -3.95
C SER A 16 11.87 -1.05 -5.12
N VAL A 17 10.55 -1.08 -4.93
CA VAL A 17 9.58 -0.60 -5.93
C VAL A 17 9.73 0.90 -6.16
N GLY A 18 9.76 1.70 -5.09
CA GLY A 18 9.97 3.15 -5.17
C GLY A 18 11.29 3.51 -5.86
N GLN A 19 12.38 2.83 -5.48
CA GLN A 19 13.68 2.99 -6.12
C GLN A 19 13.62 2.66 -7.62
N GLY A 20 13.00 1.53 -8.00
CA GLY A 20 12.87 1.13 -9.40
C GLY A 20 12.05 2.12 -10.24
N ILE A 21 10.99 2.71 -9.66
CA ILE A 21 10.21 3.78 -10.31
C ILE A 21 11.10 5.00 -10.56
N LYS A 22 11.86 5.44 -9.55
CA LYS A 22 12.74 6.60 -9.64
C LYS A 22 13.86 6.41 -10.67
N GLU A 23 14.50 5.24 -10.67
CA GLU A 23 15.58 4.88 -11.60
C GLU A 23 15.07 4.71 -13.04
N SER A 24 13.78 4.44 -13.24
CA SER A 24 13.19 4.31 -14.59
C SER A 24 13.22 5.62 -15.39
N GLY A 25 13.32 6.78 -14.73
CA GLY A 25 13.27 8.10 -15.36
C GLY A 25 11.91 8.47 -15.96
N ILE A 26 10.86 7.66 -15.76
CA ILE A 26 9.50 7.96 -16.18
C ILE A 26 8.86 8.90 -15.16
N ASN A 27 8.08 9.88 -15.61
CA ASN A 27 7.38 10.77 -14.70
C ASN A 27 6.43 9.96 -13.81
N ARG A 28 6.39 10.27 -12.52
CA ARG A 28 5.56 9.56 -11.54
C ARG A 28 4.07 9.51 -11.95
N HIS A 29 3.53 10.58 -12.56
CA HIS A 29 2.14 10.66 -13.01
C HIS A 29 1.82 9.80 -14.24
N ASP A 30 2.83 9.27 -14.93
CA ASP A 30 2.62 8.33 -16.04
C ASP A 30 2.53 6.88 -15.55
N ILE A 31 2.74 6.62 -14.25
CA ILE A 31 2.73 5.28 -13.65
C ILE A 31 1.53 5.16 -12.72
N PHE A 32 0.73 4.13 -12.90
CA PHE A 32 -0.32 3.71 -11.98
C PHE A 32 0.27 2.79 -10.90
N LEU A 33 0.32 3.25 -9.66
CA LEU A 33 0.92 2.53 -8.54
C LEU A 33 -0.14 2.09 -7.53
N THR A 34 -0.19 0.78 -7.30
CA THR A 34 -1.06 0.13 -6.31
C THR A 34 -0.25 -0.44 -5.16
N THR A 35 -0.68 -0.21 -3.92
CA THR A 35 -0.26 -0.99 -2.74
C THR A 35 -1.47 -1.35 -1.88
N LYS A 36 -1.26 -2.17 -0.84
CA LYS A 36 -2.35 -2.79 -0.07
C LYS A 36 -2.09 -2.72 1.43
N LEU A 37 -3.14 -2.43 2.20
CA LEU A 37 -3.17 -2.50 3.65
C LEU A 37 -3.00 -3.96 4.10
N TRP A 38 -2.01 -4.23 4.95
CA TRP A 38 -1.82 -5.57 5.50
C TRP A 38 -2.71 -5.83 6.73
N ASN A 39 -2.93 -7.13 7.00
CA ASN A 39 -3.90 -7.62 7.99
C ASN A 39 -3.66 -7.14 9.42
N ASP A 40 -2.42 -6.81 9.78
CA ASP A 40 -2.05 -6.32 11.12
C ASP A 40 -2.33 -4.83 11.34
N SER A 41 -2.75 -4.12 10.29
CA SER A 41 -2.87 -2.66 10.27
C SER A 41 -4.31 -2.18 10.09
N HIS A 42 -5.30 -3.06 10.27
CA HIS A 42 -6.72 -2.73 10.20
C HIS A 42 -7.19 -1.76 11.29
N GLY A 43 -8.27 -1.04 10.99
CA GLY A 43 -8.84 0.00 11.85
C GLY A 43 -8.37 1.40 11.44
N TYR A 44 -9.19 2.41 11.72
CA TYR A 44 -9.05 3.76 11.15
C TYR A 44 -7.67 4.40 11.37
N GLU A 45 -7.21 4.51 12.63
CA GLU A 45 -5.93 5.15 12.94
C GLU A 45 -4.72 4.29 12.55
N ALA A 46 -4.85 2.96 12.55
CA ALA A 46 -3.80 2.05 12.10
C ALA A 46 -3.63 2.13 10.58
N THR A 47 -4.74 2.19 9.84
CA THR A 47 -4.77 2.32 8.38
C THR A 47 -4.13 3.62 7.93
N LYS A 48 -4.43 4.75 8.58
CA LYS A 48 -3.77 6.04 8.29
C LYS A 48 -2.25 5.95 8.43
N LYS A 49 -1.76 5.40 9.55
CA LYS A 49 -0.32 5.20 9.78
C LYS A 49 0.32 4.25 8.75
N ALA A 50 -0.42 3.21 8.35
CA ALA A 50 0.05 2.26 7.36
C ALA A 50 0.17 2.87 5.96
N ILE A 51 -0.78 3.72 5.55
CA ILE A 51 -0.69 4.48 4.30
C ILE A 51 0.53 5.40 4.32
N ASP A 52 0.73 6.17 5.39
CA ASP A 52 1.88 7.08 5.53
C ASP A 52 3.21 6.32 5.40
N LEU A 53 3.31 5.13 6.02
CA LEU A 53 4.49 4.28 5.94
C LEU A 53 4.71 3.70 4.53
N SER A 54 3.65 3.29 3.84
CA SER A 54 3.73 2.85 2.44
C SER A 54 4.19 3.98 1.53
N LEU A 55 3.65 5.19 1.67
CA LEU A 55 4.07 6.38 0.92
C LEU A 55 5.56 6.71 1.15
N GLN A 56 6.00 6.68 2.42
CA GLN A 56 7.41 6.88 2.77
C GLN A 56 8.32 5.82 2.12
N ARG A 57 7.93 4.54 2.16
CA ARG A 57 8.71 3.46 1.57
C ARG A 57 8.75 3.55 0.05
N LEU A 58 7.65 3.90 -0.59
CA LEU A 58 7.54 4.04 -2.05
C LEU A 58 8.16 5.34 -2.59
N ASP A 59 8.64 6.24 -1.73
CA ASP A 59 9.20 7.56 -2.08
C ASP A 59 8.25 8.39 -2.97
N THR A 60 6.97 8.44 -2.59
CA THR A 60 5.92 9.18 -3.31
C THR A 60 4.92 9.79 -2.33
N ASP A 61 4.23 10.84 -2.74
CA ASP A 61 3.21 11.57 -1.98
C ASP A 61 1.76 11.08 -2.23
N TYR A 62 1.54 10.25 -3.27
CA TYR A 62 0.22 9.66 -3.55
C TYR A 62 0.31 8.24 -4.13
N LEU A 63 -0.82 7.53 -3.98
CA LEU A 63 -1.09 6.25 -4.62
C LEU A 63 -2.24 6.42 -5.62
N ASP A 64 -2.19 5.68 -6.71
CA ASP A 64 -3.27 5.65 -7.70
C ASP A 64 -4.40 4.73 -7.25
N LEU A 65 -4.07 3.68 -6.49
CA LEU A 65 -5.00 2.76 -5.88
C LEU A 65 -4.46 2.24 -4.54
N TYR A 66 -5.31 2.22 -3.52
CA TYR A 66 -5.04 1.56 -2.24
C TYR A 66 -6.14 0.55 -1.93
N LEU A 67 -5.75 -0.67 -1.58
CA LEU A 67 -6.69 -1.78 -1.36
C LEU A 67 -6.56 -2.33 0.06
N ILE A 68 -7.69 -2.81 0.60
CA ILE A 68 -7.67 -3.75 1.72
C ILE A 68 -7.18 -5.09 1.17
N HIS A 69 -6.03 -5.59 1.64
CA HIS A 69 -5.45 -6.82 1.09
C HIS A 69 -6.34 -8.03 1.38
N TRP A 70 -6.88 -8.11 2.61
CA TRP A 70 -7.88 -9.10 2.99
C TRP A 70 -8.95 -8.45 3.88
N PRO A 71 -10.24 -8.48 3.50
CA PRO A 71 -11.28 -7.79 4.25
C PRO A 71 -11.71 -8.50 5.55
N ASN A 72 -11.30 -9.75 5.77
CA ASN A 72 -11.68 -10.54 6.95
C ASN A 72 -10.57 -11.52 7.42
N PRO A 73 -9.41 -11.01 7.87
CA PRO A 73 -8.37 -11.85 8.44
C PRO A 73 -8.80 -12.46 9.77
N VAL A 74 -8.34 -13.69 10.04
CA VAL A 74 -8.73 -14.48 11.24
C VAL A 74 -8.53 -13.69 12.54
N ALA A 75 -7.46 -12.91 12.63
CA ALA A 75 -7.10 -12.15 13.83
C ALA A 75 -8.10 -11.04 14.21
N ILE A 76 -8.89 -10.52 13.25
CA ILE A 76 -9.82 -9.40 13.52
C ILE A 76 -11.28 -9.79 13.31
N ARG A 77 -11.57 -11.04 12.89
CA ARG A 77 -12.90 -11.49 12.49
C ARG A 77 -13.96 -11.27 13.57
N GLU A 78 -13.63 -11.52 14.83
CA GLU A 78 -14.56 -11.34 15.96
C GLU A 78 -14.80 -9.86 16.29
N HIS A 79 -13.94 -8.96 15.82
CA HIS A 79 -13.98 -7.51 16.03
C HIS A 79 -14.16 -6.73 14.72
N TRP A 80 -14.71 -7.38 13.67
CA TRP A 80 -14.78 -6.82 12.32
C TRP A 80 -15.50 -5.46 12.25
N ALA A 81 -16.47 -5.21 13.12
CA ALA A 81 -17.23 -3.96 13.14
C ALA A 81 -16.36 -2.77 13.55
N GLU A 82 -15.38 -3.00 14.43
CA GLU A 82 -14.46 -1.97 14.92
C GLU A 82 -13.22 -1.84 14.02
N LEU A 83 -12.78 -2.96 13.44
CA LEU A 83 -11.54 -3.07 12.66
C LEU A 83 -11.79 -3.18 11.15
N ASN A 84 -12.99 -2.83 10.69
CA ASN A 84 -13.23 -2.54 9.29
C ASN A 84 -12.31 -1.40 8.86
N ALA A 85 -11.61 -1.58 7.74
CA ALA A 85 -10.69 -0.59 7.20
C ALA A 85 -11.39 0.23 6.11
#